data_AF-A0A1Z9SNW9-F1
#
_entry.id   AF-A0A1Z9SNW9-F1
#
_cell.length_a   1.000
_cell.length_b   1.000
_cell.length_c   1.000
_cell.angle_alpha   90.00
_cell.angle_beta   90.00
_cell.angle_gamma   90.00
#
_symmetry.space_group_name_H-M   'P 1'
#
loop_
_entity.id
_entity.type
_entity.pdbx_description
1 polymer ?
#
loop_
_entity_poly.entity_id
_entity_poly.type
_entity_poly.pdbx_seq_one_letter_code
_entity_poly.pdbx_strand_id
1 'polypeptide(L)'
;MSCVAIPYLEDTLRRLQAYEAARAKVLMAPGLPNLEAERAVCETVSAPFNFMVGIPGKLFTFAGLQEAGIRRISLATSRYRAAISAMIDAAKELRD
;
A
#
# COMPACT_ATOMS: atom_id res chain seq x y z
N MET A 1 -14.61 11.40 -18.06
CA MET A 1 -14.62 10.63 -16.79
C MET A 1 -14.46 9.16 -17.15
N SER A 2 -13.23 8.74 -17.45
CA SER A 2 -12.94 7.37 -17.90
C SER A 2 -12.73 6.49 -16.68
N CYS A 3 -13.75 5.72 -16.31
CA CYS A 3 -13.64 4.66 -15.34
C CYS A 3 -12.74 3.58 -15.94
N VAL A 4 -11.44 3.61 -15.64
CA VAL A 4 -10.57 2.47 -15.90
C VAL A 4 -11.01 1.41 -14.90
N ALA A 5 -11.88 0.51 -15.33
CA ALA A 5 -12.24 -0.67 -14.56
C ALA A 5 -10.94 -1.46 -14.34
N ILE A 6 -10.40 -1.37 -13.13
CA ILE A 6 -9.23 -2.14 -12.71
C ILE A 6 -9.73 -3.58 -12.62
N PRO A 7 -9.31 -4.51 -13.51
CA PRO A 7 -9.99 -5.79 -13.69
C PRO A 7 -10.04 -6.66 -12.43
N TYR A 8 -9.18 -6.37 -11.47
CA TYR A 8 -9.02 -7.10 -10.21
C TYR A 8 -9.52 -6.33 -8.98
N LEU A 9 -9.98 -5.09 -9.10
CA LEU A 9 -10.40 -4.30 -7.94
C LEU A 9 -11.68 -4.86 -7.32
N GLU A 10 -12.67 -5.24 -8.12
CA GLU A 10 -13.92 -5.84 -7.62
C GLU A 10 -13.66 -7.15 -6.87
N ASP A 11 -12.81 -8.04 -7.40
CA ASP A 11 -12.42 -9.26 -6.69
C ASP A 11 -11.66 -8.96 -5.38
N THR A 12 -10.81 -7.92 -5.39
CA THR A 12 -10.10 -7.47 -4.19
C THR A 12 -11.07 -7.01 -3.12
N LEU A 13 -12.04 -6.14 -3.45
CA LEU A 13 -13.06 -5.66 -2.51
C LEU A 13 -13.88 -6.80 -1.92
N ARG A 14 -14.33 -7.73 -2.77
CA ARG A 14 -15.08 -8.92 -2.34
C ARG A 14 -14.30 -9.77 -1.33
N ARG A 15 -13.00 -9.98 -1.55
CA ARG A 15 -12.12 -10.72 -0.62
C ARG A 15 -11.92 -9.96 0.68
N LEU A 16 -11.69 -8.65 0.62
CA LEU A 16 -11.50 -7.82 1.82
C LEU A 16 -12.73 -7.84 2.72
N GLN A 17 -13.94 -7.74 2.15
CA GLN A 17 -15.20 -7.90 2.89
C GLN A 17 -15.36 -9.30 3.47
N ALA A 18 -14.97 -10.35 2.74
CA ALA A 18 -15.00 -11.72 3.26
C ALA A 18 -14.03 -11.91 4.45
N TYR A 19 -12.85 -11.30 4.40
CA TYR A 19 -11.90 -11.31 5.51
C TYR A 19 -12.40 -10.49 6.71
N GLU A 20 -13.06 -9.36 6.46
CA GLU A 20 -13.73 -8.59 7.50
C GLU A 20 -14.84 -9.39 8.18
N ALA A 21 -15.70 -10.07 7.41
CA ALA A 21 -16.74 -10.96 7.93
C ALA A 21 -16.13 -12.12 8.75
N ALA A 22 -14.94 -12.58 8.37
CA ALA A 22 -14.14 -13.54 9.15
C ALA A 22 -13.41 -12.92 10.36
N ARG A 23 -13.72 -11.66 10.71
CA ARG A 23 -13.21 -10.89 11.87
C ARG A 23 -11.75 -10.46 11.78
N ALA A 24 -11.22 -10.26 10.57
CA ALA A 24 -9.93 -9.58 10.41
C ALA A 24 -9.95 -8.20 11.08
N LYS A 25 -8.95 -7.91 11.92
CA LYS A 25 -8.87 -6.63 12.69
C LYS A 25 -8.26 -5.48 11.89
N VAL A 26 -7.46 -5.81 10.89
CA VAL A 26 -6.81 -4.88 9.96
C VAL A 26 -6.78 -5.58 8.61
N LEU A 27 -7.04 -4.82 7.55
CA LEU A 27 -7.04 -5.30 6.18
C LEU A 27 -5.89 -4.69 5.38
N MET A 28 -5.47 -5.35 4.31
CA MET A 28 -4.40 -4.89 3.42
C MET A 28 -4.56 -5.53 2.04
N ALA A 29 -4.36 -4.74 0.99
CA ALA A 29 -4.22 -5.23 -0.39
C ALA A 29 -3.04 -4.50 -1.05
N PRO A 30 -1.83 -5.08 -1.04
CA PRO A 30 -0.66 -4.42 -1.61
C PRO A 30 -0.77 -4.28 -3.13
N GLY A 31 -0.32 -3.14 -3.66
CA GLY A 31 -0.15 -2.94 -5.10
C GLY A 31 -1.37 -2.38 -5.83
N LEU A 32 -2.35 -1.81 -5.11
CA LEU A 32 -3.44 -1.08 -5.73
C LEU A 32 -2.91 0.07 -6.60
N PRO A 33 -3.58 0.38 -7.72
CA PRO A 33 -2.96 1.16 -8.78
C PRO A 33 -2.83 2.65 -8.46
N ASN A 34 -3.71 3.23 -7.65
CA ASN A 34 -3.76 4.67 -7.37
C ASN A 34 -4.54 4.95 -6.07
N LEU A 35 -4.53 6.20 -5.60
CA LEU A 35 -5.24 6.63 -4.40
C LEU A 35 -6.76 6.44 -4.49
N GLU A 36 -7.37 6.49 -5.68
CA GLU A 36 -8.81 6.25 -5.82
C GLU A 36 -9.17 4.79 -5.52
N ALA A 37 -8.32 3.83 -5.92
CA ALA A 37 -8.51 2.44 -5.55
C ALA A 37 -8.32 2.21 -4.04
N GLU A 38 -7.35 2.89 -3.41
CA GLU A 38 -7.14 2.86 -1.95
C GLU A 38 -8.37 3.43 -1.21
N ARG A 39 -8.91 4.56 -1.69
CA ARG A 39 -10.12 5.19 -1.16
C ARG A 39 -11.33 4.28 -1.27
N ALA A 40 -11.55 3.68 -2.46
CA ALA A 40 -12.66 2.76 -2.69
C ALA A 40 -12.64 1.58 -1.71
N VAL A 41 -11.45 1.06 -1.36
CA VAL A 41 -11.31 0.05 -0.33
C VAL A 41 -11.74 0.58 1.04
N CYS A 42 -11.20 1.72 1.47
CA CYS A 42 -11.53 2.33 2.76
C CYS A 42 -13.02 2.67 2.91
N GLU A 43 -13.72 2.99 1.81
CA GLU A 43 -15.16 3.24 1.81
C GLU A 43 -15.99 1.94 1.86
N THR A 44 -15.41 0.81 1.42
CA THR A 44 -16.11 -0.48 1.32
C THR A 44 -16.05 -1.31 2.60
N VAL A 45 -14.99 -1.15 3.40
CA VAL A 45 -14.75 -1.93 4.63
C VAL A 45 -14.74 -1.02 5.86
N SER A 46 -15.17 -1.54 7.01
CA SER A 46 -15.16 -0.81 8.28
C SER A 46 -13.87 -0.99 9.09
N ALA A 47 -13.17 -2.10 8.89
CA ALA A 47 -11.91 -2.41 9.53
C ALA A 47 -10.79 -1.47 9.03
N PRO A 48 -9.86 -1.03 9.89
CA PRO A 48 -8.71 -0.23 9.48
C PRO A 48 -7.94 -0.86 8.31
N PHE A 49 -7.73 -0.08 7.25
CA PHE A 49 -6.95 -0.52 6.09
C PHE A 49 -5.49 -0.05 6.19
N ASN A 50 -4.57 -0.96 5.87
CA ASN A 50 -3.12 -0.75 5.92
C ASN A 50 -2.54 -0.56 4.52
N PHE A 51 -1.91 0.58 4.30
CA PHE A 51 -1.09 0.84 3.12
C PHE A 51 0.33 0.28 3.31
N MET A 52 0.88 -0.36 2.28
CA MET A 52 2.23 -0.90 2.29
C MET A 52 3.17 -0.08 1.40
N VAL A 53 4.14 0.59 2.02
CA VAL A 53 5.21 1.31 1.32
C VAL A 53 6.20 0.34 0.69
N GLY A 54 6.87 0.76 -0.36
CA GLY A 54 8.04 0.07 -0.92
C GLY A 54 7.78 -0.67 -2.24
N ILE A 55 6.58 -0.49 -2.82
CA ILE A 55 6.28 -0.87 -4.20
C ILE A 55 6.70 0.29 -5.13
N PRO A 56 7.65 0.06 -6.05
CA PRO A 56 8.05 1.09 -7.02
C PRO A 56 6.84 1.64 -7.79
N GLY A 57 6.78 2.97 -7.97
CA GLY A 57 5.69 3.64 -8.67
C GLY A 57 4.37 3.74 -7.89
N LYS A 58 4.32 3.31 -6.62
CA LYS A 58 3.15 3.41 -5.72
C LYS A 58 3.52 4.19 -4.46
N LEU A 59 3.98 5.43 -4.64
CA LEU A 59 4.30 6.34 -3.55
C LEU A 59 3.29 7.49 -3.56
N PHE A 60 2.67 7.72 -2.41
CA PHE A 60 1.69 8.77 -2.19
C PHE A 60 2.11 9.59 -0.97
N THR A 61 1.65 10.83 -0.90
CA THR A 61 1.91 11.70 0.28
C THR A 61 1.16 11.17 1.49
N PHE A 62 1.68 11.43 2.69
CA PHE A 62 0.99 11.09 3.93
C PHE A 62 -0.40 11.70 4.00
N ALA A 63 -0.53 12.99 3.63
CA ALA A 63 -1.82 13.68 3.55
C ALA A 63 -2.79 12.99 2.56
N GLY A 64 -2.33 12.62 1.36
CA GLY A 64 -3.18 11.93 0.39
C GLY A 64 -3.65 10.55 0.88
N LEU A 65 -2.80 9.81 1.60
CA LEU A 65 -3.18 8.56 2.23
C LEU A 65 -4.22 8.77 3.35
N GLN A 66 -4.04 9.79 4.19
CA GLN A 66 -5.00 10.13 5.24
C GLN A 66 -6.36 10.53 4.66
N GLU A 67 -6.36 11.36 3.62
CA GLU A 67 -7.57 11.79 2.91
C GLU A 67 -8.28 10.61 2.23
N ALA A 68 -7.54 9.60 1.77
CA ALA A 68 -8.08 8.35 1.25
C ALA A 68 -8.63 7.40 2.33
N GLY A 69 -8.55 7.77 3.61
CA GLY A 69 -9.07 6.98 4.73
C GLY A 69 -8.10 5.94 5.29
N ILE A 70 -6.84 5.92 4.84
CA ILE A 70 -5.82 4.98 5.35
C ILE A 70 -5.54 5.25 6.83
N ARG A 71 -5.55 4.19 7.64
CA ARG A 71 -5.36 4.28 9.10
C ARG A 71 -4.04 3.69 9.59
N ARG A 72 -3.35 2.93 8.75
CA ARG A 72 -2.06 2.32 9.08
C ARG A 72 -1.14 2.35 7.86
N ILE A 73 0.13 2.70 8.08
CA ILE A 73 1.16 2.68 7.04
C ILE A 73 2.27 1.76 7.52
N SER A 74 2.51 0.70 6.74
CA SER A 74 3.61 -0.24 6.96
C SER A 74 4.77 0.10 6.02
N LEU A 75 5.99 0.07 6.56
CA LEU A 75 7.19 0.45 5.80
C LEU A 75 7.82 -0.71 5.02
N ALA A 76 7.30 -1.92 5.19
CA ALA A 76 7.84 -3.15 4.61
C ALA A 76 9.38 -3.20 4.68
N THR A 77 10.05 -3.53 3.57
CA THR A 77 11.51 -3.60 3.48
C THR A 77 12.17 -2.26 3.20
N SER A 78 11.46 -1.12 3.25
CA SER A 78 12.02 0.18 2.82
C SER A 78 13.24 0.60 3.66
N ARG A 79 13.20 0.42 4.98
CA ARG A 79 14.33 0.69 5.87
C ARG A 79 15.52 -0.24 5.63
N TYR A 80 15.25 -1.52 5.42
CA TYR A 80 16.29 -2.49 5.07
C TYR A 80 16.98 -2.13 3.75
N ARG A 81 16.18 -1.82 2.72
CA ARG A 81 16.73 -1.38 1.42
C ARG A 81 17.56 -0.11 1.57
N ALA A 82 17.11 0.87 2.33
CA ALA A 82 17.87 2.09 2.58
C ALA A 82 19.24 1.79 3.24
N ALA A 83 19.26 0.95 4.27
CA ALA A 83 20.49 0.57 4.96
C ALA A 83 21.47 -0.19 4.05
N ILE A 84 20.96 -1.19 3.31
CA ILE A 84 21.77 -1.99 2.40
C ILE A 84 22.26 -1.17 1.20
N SER A 85 21.45 -0.26 0.66
CA SER A 85 21.89 0.67 -0.38
C SER A 85 23.06 1.52 0.08
N ALA A 86 22.98 2.14 1.27
CA ALA A 86 24.07 2.93 1.81
C ALA A 86 25.35 2.11 2.04
N MET A 87 25.24 0.88 2.53
CA MET A 87 26.38 -0.03 2.68
C MET A 87 27.02 -0.37 1.33
N ILE A 88 26.21 -0.67 0.31
CA ILE A 88 26.69 -0.97 -1.04
C ILE A 88 27.41 0.24 -1.64
N ASP A 89 26.89 1.45 -1.44
CA ASP A 89 27.50 2.66 -1.96
C ASP A 89 28.86 2.95 -1.30
N ALA A 90 28.97 2.77 0.03
CA ALA A 90 30.25 2.86 0.73
C ALA A 90 31.26 1.79 0.26
N ALA A 91 30.80 0.56 0.00
CA ALA A 91 31.67 -0.51 -0.51
C ALA A 91 32.18 -0.22 -1.93
N LYS A 92 31.38 0.44 -2.78
CA LYS A 92 31.82 0.89 -4.11
C LYS A 92 32.88 1.99 -3.99
N GLU A 93 32.69 2.96 -3.09
CA GLU A 93 33.67 4.02 -2.83
C GLU A 93 35.03 3.47 -2.40
N LEU A 94 35.08 2.41 -1.59
CA LEU A 94 36.34 1.78 -1.19
C LEU A 94 37.03 0.97 -2.30
N ARG A 95 36.26 0.50 -3.28
CA ARG A 95 36.76 -0.31 -4.39
C ARG A 95 37.36 0.58 -5.49
N ASP A 96 36.71 1.71 -5.75
CA ASP A 96 37.03 2.65 -6.83
C ASP A 96 38.17 3.60 -6.41
#